data_AF-A0A8K0QI92-F1
#
_entry.id   AF-A0A8K0QI92-F1
#
_cell.length_a   1.000
_cell.length_b   1.000
_cell.length_c   1.000
_cell.angle_alpha   90.00
_cell.angle_beta   90.00
_cell.angle_gamma   90.00
#
_symmetry.space_group_name_H-M   'P 1'
#
loop_
_entity.id
_entity.type
_entity.pdbx_description
1 polymer ?
#
loop_
_entity_poly.entity_id
_entity_poly.type
_entity_poly.pdbx_seq_one_letter_code
_entity_poly.pdbx_strand_id
1 'polypeptide(L)'
;MPPPQETDPRTPSWALAEEKQRKKPGPKPKPLGLRPYKPTKPIVRRERSYSPKKKEEVIMWLIHHRVTVRGEYRRPNPREAGDHFKIPSTTINNWMKGYFKTHPKLEKISTTCWGPVPVSNEQPTPDPREKSNSANGAVIEERPQGTEGASRETGTGTEKA
;
A
#
# COMPACT_ATOMS: atom_id res chain seq x y z
N MET A 1 -35.84 45.98 34.46
CA MET A 1 -35.63 44.94 33.44
C MET A 1 -35.40 45.61 32.10
N PRO A 2 -34.29 45.36 31.39
CA PRO A 2 -34.19 45.74 29.99
C PRO A 2 -35.06 44.83 29.11
N PRO A 3 -35.64 45.33 27.99
CA PRO A 3 -36.46 44.53 27.09
C PRO A 3 -35.61 43.53 26.27
N PRO A 4 -36.16 42.37 25.89
CA PRO A 4 -35.46 41.38 25.07
C PRO A 4 -35.19 41.94 23.68
N GLN A 5 -33.95 41.81 23.21
CA GLN A 5 -33.57 42.20 21.85
C GLN A 5 -34.16 41.18 20.86
N GLU A 6 -35.04 41.64 19.98
CA GLU A 6 -35.54 40.86 18.84
C GLU A 6 -34.38 40.60 17.87
N THR A 7 -33.84 39.38 17.89
CA THR A 7 -32.96 38.91 16.81
C THR A 7 -33.85 38.38 15.69
N ASP A 8 -34.00 39.17 14.64
CA ASP A 8 -34.78 38.82 13.44
C ASP A 8 -34.20 37.53 12.80
N PRO A 9 -34.95 36.41 12.73
CA PRO A 9 -34.43 35.10 12.30
C PRO A 9 -34.09 35.03 10.80
N ARG A 10 -34.32 36.12 10.07
CA ARG A 10 -34.14 36.20 8.62
C ARG A 10 -32.80 36.81 8.20
N THR A 11 -31.98 37.31 9.12
CA THR A 11 -30.65 37.83 8.76
C THR A 11 -29.71 36.65 8.49
N PRO A 12 -29.34 36.39 7.22
CA PRO A 12 -28.47 35.26 6.93
C PRO A 12 -27.09 35.54 7.53
N SER A 13 -26.43 34.50 8.07
CA SER A 13 -25.15 34.62 8.80
C SER A 13 -24.01 35.29 8.02
N TRP A 14 -24.13 35.40 6.68
CA TRP A 14 -23.19 36.15 5.85
C TRP A 14 -23.35 37.68 5.97
N ALA A 15 -24.53 38.18 6.37
CA ALA A 15 -24.75 39.62 6.58
C ALA A 15 -24.15 40.11 7.91
N LEU A 16 -23.90 39.19 8.86
CA LEU A 16 -23.15 39.44 10.09
C LEU A 16 -21.65 39.14 9.94
N ALA A 17 -21.20 38.71 8.75
CA ALA A 17 -19.78 38.63 8.43
C ALA A 17 -19.27 40.05 8.18
N GLU A 18 -19.05 40.75 9.28
CA GLU A 18 -18.30 41.99 9.38
C GLU A 18 -17.18 42.00 8.34
N GLU A 19 -17.33 42.98 7.46
CA GLU A 19 -16.36 43.61 6.59
C GLU A 19 -14.90 43.32 6.95
N LYS A 20 -14.41 42.13 6.56
CA LYS A 20 -13.00 41.79 6.68
C LYS A 20 -12.25 42.68 5.71
N GLN A 21 -11.78 43.84 6.20
CA GLN A 21 -11.11 44.85 5.41
C GLN A 21 -10.00 44.18 4.58
N ARG A 22 -10.14 44.24 3.26
CA ARG A 22 -9.15 43.66 2.34
C ARG A 22 -7.83 44.36 2.60
N LYS A 23 -6.77 43.59 2.83
CA LYS A 23 -5.42 44.15 2.94
C LYS A 23 -5.12 44.91 1.66
N LYS A 24 -4.61 46.14 1.81
CA LYS A 24 -4.12 46.93 0.68
C LYS A 24 -3.07 46.09 -0.07
N PRO A 25 -3.09 46.06 -1.41
CA PRO A 25 -2.11 45.31 -2.18
C PRO A 25 -0.70 45.75 -1.79
N GLY A 26 0.21 44.79 -1.76
CA GLY A 26 1.62 45.06 -1.47
C GLY A 26 2.25 46.00 -2.51
N PRO A 27 3.44 46.54 -2.22
CA PRO A 27 4.20 47.36 -3.16
C PRO A 27 4.31 46.67 -4.52
N LYS A 28 4.19 47.45 -5.60
CA LYS A 28 4.39 46.96 -6.96
C LYS A 28 5.78 46.31 -7.04
N PRO A 29 5.91 45.13 -7.66
CA PRO A 29 7.19 44.47 -7.76
C PRO A 29 8.17 45.33 -8.55
N LYS A 30 9.47 45.23 -8.25
CA LYS A 30 10.53 45.98 -8.92
C LYS A 30 10.41 45.84 -10.46
N PRO A 31 10.72 46.88 -11.24
CA PRO A 31 10.75 46.77 -12.70
C PRO A 31 11.78 45.72 -13.13
N LEU A 32 11.54 45.08 -14.28
CA LEU A 32 12.31 43.91 -14.73
C LEU A 32 13.83 44.15 -14.73
N GLY A 33 14.29 45.34 -15.15
CA GLY A 33 15.71 45.70 -15.18
C GLY A 33 16.38 45.90 -13.81
N LEU A 34 15.60 46.09 -12.73
CA LEU A 34 16.12 46.18 -11.36
C LEU A 34 15.99 44.86 -10.58
N ARG A 35 15.46 43.80 -11.21
CA ARG A 35 15.37 42.48 -10.58
C ARG A 35 16.69 41.74 -10.78
N PRO A 36 17.34 41.24 -9.72
CA PRO A 36 18.49 40.36 -9.89
C PRO A 36 18.03 39.07 -10.58
N TYR A 37 18.71 38.68 -11.67
CA TYR A 37 18.47 37.39 -12.32
C TYR A 37 18.89 36.26 -11.39
N LYS A 38 17.99 35.30 -11.16
CA LYS A 38 18.26 34.09 -10.39
C LYS A 38 17.97 32.88 -11.28
N PRO A 39 18.98 32.15 -11.78
CA PRO A 39 18.72 30.96 -12.57
C PRO A 39 18.02 29.91 -11.70
N THR A 40 17.01 29.25 -12.26
CA THR A 40 16.39 28.09 -11.61
C THR A 40 17.41 26.96 -11.56
N LYS A 41 17.53 26.31 -10.40
CA LYS A 41 18.37 25.11 -10.29
C LYS A 41 17.85 24.04 -11.27
N PRO A 42 18.74 23.26 -11.92
CA PRO A 42 18.29 22.16 -12.76
C PRO A 42 17.42 21.19 -11.95
N ILE A 43 16.33 20.71 -12.55
CA ILE A 43 15.43 19.74 -11.91
C ILE A 43 16.12 18.38 -11.91
N VAL A 44 16.88 18.09 -10.85
CA VAL A 44 17.53 16.79 -10.68
C VAL A 44 16.57 15.85 -9.93
N ARG A 45 15.58 15.28 -10.63
CA ARG A 45 14.78 14.17 -10.08
C ARG A 45 15.46 12.86 -10.44
N ARG A 46 15.71 11.99 -9.46
CA ARG A 46 16.13 10.61 -9.74
C ARG A 46 14.95 9.87 -10.39
N GLU A 47 14.99 9.73 -11.70
CA GLU A 47 14.00 8.96 -12.45
C GLU A 47 14.27 7.47 -12.24
N ARG A 48 13.45 6.82 -11.41
CA ARG A 48 13.40 5.35 -11.37
C ARG A 48 12.50 4.88 -12.50
N SER A 49 13.10 4.41 -13.59
CA SER A 49 12.40 3.68 -14.63
C SER A 49 12.28 2.22 -14.24
N TYR A 50 11.09 1.65 -14.38
CA TYR A 50 10.83 0.23 -14.16
C TYR A 50 10.39 -0.37 -15.48
N SER A 51 10.90 -1.56 -15.81
CA SER A 51 10.53 -2.22 -17.06
C SER A 51 9.04 -2.62 -17.05
N PRO A 52 8.38 -2.72 -18.22
CA PRO A 52 7.01 -3.18 -18.31
C PRO A 52 6.80 -4.56 -17.66
N LYS A 53 7.76 -5.47 -17.84
CA LYS A 53 7.78 -6.79 -17.20
C LYS A 53 7.78 -6.71 -15.68
N LYS A 54 8.53 -5.76 -15.09
CA LYS A 54 8.54 -5.56 -13.63
C LYS A 54 7.18 -5.06 -13.14
N LYS A 55 6.53 -4.17 -13.89
CA LYS A 55 5.18 -3.69 -13.57
C LYS A 55 4.17 -4.85 -13.59
N GLU A 56 4.22 -5.72 -14.60
CA GLU A 56 3.36 -6.91 -14.69
C GLU A 56 3.62 -7.88 -13.54
N GLU A 57 4.88 -8.16 -13.20
CA GLU A 57 5.27 -9.01 -12.08
C GLU A 57 4.64 -8.53 -10.75
N VAL A 58 4.74 -7.23 -10.48
CA VAL A 58 4.16 -6.62 -9.27
C VAL A 58 2.63 -6.75 -9.25
N ILE A 59 1.97 -6.52 -10.39
CA ILE A 59 0.51 -6.61 -10.50
C ILE A 59 0.06 -8.07 -10.33
N MET A 60 0.73 -9.01 -10.98
CA MET A 60 0.44 -10.44 -10.83
C MET A 60 0.62 -10.90 -9.39
N TRP A 61 1.67 -10.42 -8.71
CA TRP A 61 1.88 -10.71 -7.29
C TRP A 61 0.72 -10.18 -6.43
N LEU A 62 0.27 -8.94 -6.63
CA LEU A 62 -0.89 -8.39 -5.92
C LEU A 62 -2.19 -9.18 -6.15
N ILE A 63 -2.39 -9.73 -7.35
CA ILE A 63 -3.61 -10.48 -7.70
C ILE A 63 -3.63 -11.87 -7.05
N HIS A 64 -2.51 -12.59 -7.12
CA HIS A 64 -2.44 -14.02 -6.78
C HIS A 64 -1.90 -14.29 -5.38
N HIS A 65 -1.01 -13.45 -4.87
CA HIS A 65 -0.42 -13.67 -3.55
C HIS A 65 -1.47 -13.46 -2.45
N ARG A 66 -1.30 -14.14 -1.31
CA ARG A 66 -2.17 -14.02 -0.14
C ARG A 66 -1.30 -13.87 1.10
N VAL A 67 -1.64 -12.90 1.94
CA VAL A 67 -0.92 -12.57 3.17
C VAL A 67 -1.82 -12.90 4.35
N THR A 68 -1.28 -13.56 5.35
CA THR A 68 -1.97 -13.85 6.61
C THR A 68 -1.93 -12.63 7.51
N VAL A 69 -3.09 -12.12 7.89
CA VAL A 69 -3.19 -11.01 8.84
C VAL A 69 -4.23 -11.41 9.89
N ARG A 70 -3.77 -11.52 11.15
CA ARG A 70 -4.62 -11.92 12.28
C ARG A 70 -5.36 -13.25 12.07
N GLY A 71 -4.71 -14.21 11.41
CA GLY A 71 -5.26 -15.54 11.14
C GLY A 71 -6.10 -15.65 9.87
N GLU A 72 -6.39 -14.53 9.19
CA GLU A 72 -7.17 -14.52 7.96
C GLU A 72 -6.28 -14.32 6.73
N TYR A 73 -6.57 -15.05 5.65
CA TYR A 73 -5.90 -14.86 4.37
C TYR A 73 -6.53 -13.71 3.60
N ARG A 74 -5.77 -12.66 3.36
CA ARG A 74 -6.20 -11.51 2.56
C ARG A 74 -5.28 -11.26 1.37
N ARG A 75 -5.72 -10.40 0.44
CA ARG A 75 -4.85 -9.93 -0.64
C ARG A 75 -3.80 -8.96 -0.10
N PRO A 76 -2.58 -8.94 -0.67
CA PRO A 76 -1.54 -8.05 -0.22
C PRO A 76 -1.88 -6.59 -0.46
N ASN A 77 -1.44 -5.72 0.44
CA ASN A 77 -1.55 -4.27 0.28
C ASN A 77 -0.42 -3.75 -0.64
N PRO A 78 -0.64 -2.71 -1.46
CA PRO A 78 0.42 -1.95 -2.13
C PRO A 78 1.63 -1.59 -1.25
N ARG A 79 1.42 -1.40 0.07
CA ARG A 79 2.52 -1.21 1.04
C ARG A 79 3.41 -2.45 1.16
N GLU A 80 2.82 -3.63 1.32
CA GLU A 80 3.52 -4.92 1.42
C GLU A 80 4.24 -5.25 0.11
N ALA A 81 3.61 -4.96 -1.04
CA ALA A 81 4.26 -5.05 -2.34
C ALA A 81 5.47 -4.10 -2.43
N GLY A 82 5.37 -2.90 -1.88
CA GLY A 82 6.48 -1.96 -1.84
C GLY A 82 7.66 -2.47 -1.02
N ASP A 83 7.37 -3.12 0.11
CA ASP A 83 8.38 -3.75 0.96
C ASP A 83 9.04 -4.95 0.27
N HIS A 84 8.29 -5.74 -0.51
CA HIS A 84 8.80 -6.89 -1.28
C HIS A 84 9.67 -6.46 -2.48
N PHE A 85 9.15 -5.59 -3.35
CA PHE A 85 9.82 -5.21 -4.60
C PHE A 85 10.75 -3.99 -4.49
N LYS A 86 10.79 -3.34 -3.32
CA LYS A 86 11.54 -2.08 -3.06
C LYS A 86 11.11 -0.93 -3.98
N ILE A 87 9.82 -0.90 -4.31
CA ILE A 87 9.18 0.11 -5.15
C ILE A 87 8.26 0.96 -4.25
N PRO A 88 8.22 2.30 -4.41
CA PRO A 88 7.30 3.13 -3.65
C PRO A 88 5.84 2.69 -3.84
N SER A 89 5.09 2.59 -2.75
CA SER A 89 3.67 2.18 -2.76
C SER A 89 2.79 3.08 -3.64
N THR A 90 3.12 4.38 -3.74
CA THR A 90 2.46 5.34 -4.64
C THR A 90 2.66 4.98 -6.11
N THR A 91 3.83 4.51 -6.49
CA THR A 91 4.11 4.04 -7.87
C THR A 91 3.27 2.81 -8.19
N ILE A 92 3.22 1.84 -7.26
CA ILE A 92 2.45 0.61 -7.41
C ILE A 92 0.95 0.93 -7.54
N ASN A 93 0.42 1.83 -6.70
CA ASN A 93 -0.97 2.29 -6.78
C ASN A 93 -1.33 2.90 -8.14
N ASN A 94 -0.45 3.73 -8.70
CA ASN A 94 -0.67 4.32 -10.01
C ASN A 94 -0.70 3.26 -11.12
N TRP A 95 0.17 2.25 -11.03
CA TRP A 95 0.17 1.14 -11.98
C TRP A 95 -1.09 0.29 -11.89
N MET A 96 -1.54 -0.02 -10.68
CA MET A 96 -2.74 -0.81 -10.43
C MET A 96 -4.00 -0.11 -10.98
N LYS A 97 -4.14 1.20 -10.75
CA LYS A 97 -5.23 2.02 -11.33
C LYS A 97 -5.23 1.97 -12.86
N GLY A 98 -4.05 2.15 -13.47
CA GLY A 98 -3.90 2.09 -14.92
C GLY A 98 -4.23 0.70 -15.48
N TYR A 99 -3.82 -0.36 -14.78
CA TYR A 99 -4.03 -1.75 -15.18
C TYR A 99 -5.51 -2.15 -15.13
N PHE A 100 -6.25 -1.78 -14.09
CA PHE A 100 -7.68 -2.09 -14.04
C PHE A 100 -8.50 -1.28 -15.03
N LYS A 101 -8.08 -0.05 -15.34
CA LYS A 101 -8.70 0.75 -16.40
C LYS A 101 -8.61 0.05 -17.76
N THR A 102 -7.52 -0.66 -18.05
CA THR A 102 -7.36 -1.42 -19.30
C THR A 102 -7.94 -2.83 -19.22
N HIS A 103 -8.05 -3.41 -18.03
CA HIS A 103 -8.57 -4.76 -17.78
C HIS A 103 -9.79 -4.75 -16.84
N PRO A 104 -10.96 -4.26 -17.30
CA PRO A 104 -12.14 -4.07 -16.45
C PRO A 104 -12.71 -5.38 -15.87
N LYS A 105 -12.43 -6.53 -16.50
CA LYS A 105 -12.85 -7.86 -15.98
C LYS A 105 -12.18 -8.19 -14.65
N LEU A 106 -10.96 -7.68 -14.41
CA LEU A 106 -10.20 -7.91 -13.17
C LEU A 106 -10.50 -6.86 -12.09
N GLU A 107 -11.13 -5.74 -12.46
CA GLU A 107 -11.58 -4.70 -11.53
C GLU A 107 -12.66 -5.23 -10.58
N LYS A 108 -13.58 -6.08 -11.05
CA LYS A 108 -14.61 -6.72 -10.21
C LYS A 108 -14.00 -7.58 -9.09
N ILE A 109 -12.84 -8.18 -9.34
CA ILE A 109 -12.10 -8.94 -8.33
C ILE A 109 -11.41 -7.98 -7.35
N SER A 110 -11.07 -6.76 -7.77
CA SER A 110 -10.43 -5.72 -6.97
C SER A 110 -11.43 -4.88 -6.15
N THR A 111 -12.65 -4.64 -6.62
CA THR A 111 -13.64 -3.79 -5.92
C THR A 111 -14.23 -4.49 -4.70
N THR A 112 -14.31 -5.82 -4.70
CA THR A 112 -14.59 -6.62 -3.49
C THR A 112 -13.46 -6.54 -2.45
N CYS A 113 -12.34 -5.87 -2.74
CA CYS A 113 -11.18 -5.71 -1.86
C CYS A 113 -11.16 -4.38 -1.08
N TRP A 114 -12.24 -3.60 -1.07
CA TRP A 114 -12.33 -2.36 -0.28
C TRP A 114 -13.65 -2.19 0.49
N GLY A 115 -14.48 -3.24 0.56
CA GLY A 115 -15.63 -3.33 1.46
C GLY A 115 -15.46 -4.49 2.44
N PRO A 116 -16.17 -4.50 3.59
CA PRO A 116 -16.17 -5.65 4.48
C PRO A 116 -16.63 -6.89 3.71
N VAL A 117 -15.84 -7.94 3.79
CA VAL A 117 -16.17 -9.25 3.21
C VAL A 117 -17.48 -9.70 3.87
N PRO A 118 -18.53 -10.10 3.13
CA PRO A 118 -19.64 -10.79 3.76
C PRO A 118 -19.07 -12.07 4.36
N VAL A 119 -19.15 -12.18 5.69
CA VAL A 119 -18.87 -13.41 6.42
C VAL A 119 -19.91 -14.43 5.95
N SER A 120 -19.54 -15.22 4.93
CA SER A 120 -20.26 -16.44 4.61
C SER A 120 -19.99 -17.42 5.75
N ASN A 121 -20.91 -17.41 6.70
CA ASN A 121 -21.00 -18.37 7.77
C ASN A 121 -21.49 -19.70 7.17
N GLU A 122 -20.63 -20.41 6.44
CA GLU A 122 -20.86 -21.80 6.09
C GLU A 122 -19.81 -22.65 6.80
N GLN A 123 -20.21 -23.15 7.96
CA GLN A 123 -19.53 -24.25 8.62
C GLN A 123 -19.44 -25.41 7.63
N PRO A 124 -18.26 -26.04 7.45
CA PRO A 124 -18.21 -27.33 6.77
C PRO A 124 -18.99 -28.32 7.63
N THR A 125 -20.13 -28.78 7.12
CA THR A 125 -20.83 -29.95 7.66
C THR A 125 -19.86 -31.14 7.65
N PRO A 126 -19.58 -31.79 8.79
CA PRO A 126 -18.84 -33.04 8.77
C PRO A 126 -19.73 -34.13 8.17
N ASP A 127 -19.27 -34.72 7.06
CA ASP A 127 -19.89 -35.88 6.43
C ASP A 127 -20.02 -37.05 7.44
N PRO A 128 -21.21 -37.65 7.60
CA PRO A 128 -21.39 -38.78 8.50
C PRO A 128 -21.08 -40.09 7.78
N ARG A 129 -19.83 -40.28 7.33
CA ARG A 129 -19.42 -41.60 6.82
C ARG A 129 -17.92 -41.82 6.88
N GLU A 130 -17.43 -42.17 8.08
CA GLU A 130 -16.40 -43.21 8.24
C GLU A 130 -16.31 -43.61 9.72
N LYS A 131 -17.02 -44.69 10.06
CA LYS A 131 -16.73 -45.51 11.24
C LYS A 131 -15.78 -46.62 10.81
N SER A 132 -14.92 -47.04 11.75
CA SER A 132 -14.00 -48.18 11.73
C SER A 132 -12.65 -47.88 11.03
N ASN A 133 -11.49 -48.00 11.67
CA ASN A 133 -11.07 -49.06 12.58
C ASN A 133 -10.23 -48.57 13.77
N SER A 134 -10.53 -49.20 14.90
CA SER A 134 -9.80 -49.18 16.16
C SER A 134 -8.62 -50.16 16.10
N ALA A 135 -7.60 -49.86 16.89
CA ALA A 135 -6.59 -50.75 17.44
C ALA A 135 -5.51 -51.30 16.49
N ASN A 136 -4.26 -50.86 16.68
CA ASN A 136 -3.27 -51.63 17.45
C ASN A 136 -1.96 -50.82 17.58
N GLY A 137 -1.44 -50.75 18.80
CA GLY A 137 -0.11 -50.23 19.09
C GLY A 137 0.95 -51.34 19.11
N ALA A 138 2.18 -50.97 18.75
CA ALA A 138 3.47 -51.60 19.08
C ALA A 138 4.55 -50.68 18.43
N VAL A 139 5.33 -49.85 19.16
CA VAL A 139 6.52 -50.13 20.00
C VAL A 139 7.73 -50.61 19.17
N ILE A 140 8.91 -50.03 19.51
CA ILE A 140 10.32 -50.38 19.15
C ILE A 140 10.80 -49.75 17.80
N GLU A 141 11.94 -49.05 17.62
CA GLU A 141 13.26 -49.01 18.28
C GLU A 141 14.02 -47.68 18.05
N GLU A 142 14.93 -47.34 18.97
CA GLU A 142 15.97 -46.31 18.84
C GLU A 142 17.12 -46.74 17.89
N ARG A 143 17.70 -45.83 17.10
CA ARG A 143 19.03 -45.22 17.31
C ARG A 143 19.60 -44.52 16.04
N PRO A 144 20.53 -43.57 16.23
CA PRO A 144 21.09 -42.66 15.22
C PRO A 144 22.43 -43.15 14.64
N GLN A 145 22.89 -42.50 13.55
CA GLN A 145 24.24 -41.92 13.36
C GLN A 145 24.64 -41.86 11.87
N GLY A 146 25.30 -40.75 11.52
CA GLY A 146 26.30 -40.65 10.46
C GLY A 146 25.99 -39.57 9.43
N THR A 147 26.91 -38.71 8.99
CA THR A 147 28.30 -38.40 9.38
C THR A 147 28.63 -37.12 8.61
N GLU A 148 29.20 -36.17 9.34
CA GLU A 148 30.21 -35.18 8.98
C GLU A 148 30.70 -35.17 7.51
N GLY A 149 30.63 -33.98 6.90
CA GLY A 149 31.29 -33.65 5.63
C GLY A 149 31.85 -32.24 5.72
N ALA A 150 32.92 -32.08 6.49
CA ALA A 150 33.75 -30.89 6.49
C ALA A 150 34.64 -30.88 5.22
N SER A 151 34.61 -29.78 4.47
CA SER A 151 35.77 -29.34 3.68
C SER A 151 35.85 -27.82 3.69
N ARG A 152 37.00 -27.35 4.19
CA ARG A 152 37.60 -26.02 3.99
C ARG A 152 37.77 -25.81 2.46
N GLU A 153 37.96 -24.62 1.91
CA GLU A 153 39.16 -23.82 2.08
C GLU A 153 39.09 -22.43 1.43
N THR A 154 40.02 -21.61 1.92
CA THR A 154 40.28 -20.19 1.73
C THR A 154 40.70 -19.79 0.32
N GLY A 155 40.37 -18.55 -0.07
CA GLY A 155 40.96 -17.88 -1.24
C GLY A 155 40.99 -16.37 -1.05
N THR A 156 42.08 -15.89 -0.48
CA THR A 156 42.52 -14.47 -0.42
C THR A 156 43.05 -13.99 -1.77
N GLY A 157 42.83 -12.72 -2.09
CA GLY A 157 43.68 -11.93 -2.99
C GLY A 157 42.90 -11.09 -4.01
N THR A 158 43.31 -9.89 -4.43
CA THR A 158 44.44 -9.02 -4.12
C THR A 158 44.13 -7.66 -4.75
N GLU A 159 44.49 -6.61 -4.03
CA GLU A 159 44.58 -5.20 -4.40
C GLU A 159 45.54 -4.93 -5.59
N LYS A 160 45.16 -4.07 -6.53
CA LYS A 160 46.05 -3.20 -7.34
C LYS A 160 45.23 -1.97 -7.76
N ALA A 161 45.55 -0.79 -7.23
CA ALA A 161 46.56 0.18 -7.66
C ALA A 161 46.05 1.05 -8.82
#